data_AF-A0A1M3P9E0-F1
#
_entry.id   AF-A0A1M3P9E0-F1
#
_cell.length_a   1.000
_cell.length_b   1.000
_cell.length_c   1.000
_cell.angle_alpha   90.00
_cell.angle_beta   90.00
_cell.angle_gamma   90.00
#
_symmetry.space_group_name_H-M   'P 1'
#
loop_
_entity.id
_entity.type
_entity.pdbx_description
1 polymer ?
#
loop_
_entity_poly.entity_id
_entity_poly.type
_entity_poly.pdbx_seq_one_letter_code
_entity_poly.pdbx_strand_id
1 'polypeptide(L)'
;MNRRTYGFMMAMALGLSALAPSAAMAQEAAPAAQAPAVAAPAEAAAPAAADNAVADNAAVATPAPAFDYAKPVPGIGQPQSGEIDFQKQFTSTGHYAYWMHSYILLPVITFISLLVLALLLWVIVRYRRGANPVASRTSHNTAIEVAWTLIPVLILIGVAIPSIDLLAKQFKPAPKDALTVKVTGYQWYWGYEYPDNGIGEYVSNILPPEKAIERGEPALLGADNRLVLPVGVPIKLIVTGADVIHSFSVPAFWVKEDAVPGRLNEKTFTIDKPGVYYGQCSELCGARHGFMPIAVEAVTPERFAQWVKTQGGTMPGDEAPADAAPTAVAAPAAAPAATSNAAEPVPAAATTS
;
A
#
# COMPACT_ATOMS: atom_id res chain seq x y z
N MET A 1 59.17 -43.79 -4.08
CA MET A 1 59.06 -42.31 -4.05
C MET A 1 57.98 -41.94 -3.05
N ASN A 2 58.31 -41.08 -2.08
CA ASN A 2 57.67 -40.99 -0.76
C ASN A 2 56.34 -40.23 -0.71
N ARG A 3 55.39 -40.83 0.03
CA ARG A 3 54.19 -40.21 0.64
C ARG A 3 54.61 -39.13 1.63
N ARG A 4 54.69 -37.85 1.26
CA ARG A 4 54.81 -36.76 2.27
C ARG A 4 54.38 -35.35 1.84
N THR A 5 53.72 -35.16 0.69
CA THR A 5 53.40 -33.81 0.17
C THR A 5 51.91 -33.46 0.05
N TYR A 6 50.98 -34.29 0.54
CA TYR A 6 49.54 -33.96 0.57
C TYR A 6 49.04 -33.56 1.98
N GLY A 7 49.90 -32.94 2.79
CA GLY A 7 49.62 -32.62 4.19
C GLY A 7 49.16 -31.18 4.48
N PHE A 8 48.97 -30.31 3.48
CA PHE A 8 48.77 -28.88 3.75
C PHE A 8 47.65 -28.16 2.98
N MET A 9 46.78 -28.86 2.25
CA MET A 9 45.61 -28.26 1.58
C MET A 9 44.30 -29.01 1.85
N MET A 10 44.16 -29.58 3.05
CA MET A 10 42.94 -30.25 3.50
C MET A 10 42.67 -29.93 4.98
N ALA A 11 42.74 -28.64 5.35
CA ALA A 11 42.50 -28.15 6.70
C ALA A 11 41.69 -26.84 6.73
N MET A 12 40.81 -26.62 5.74
CA MET A 12 39.91 -25.45 5.75
C MET A 12 38.56 -25.72 5.06
N ALA A 13 37.94 -26.88 5.34
CA ALA A 13 36.56 -27.16 4.89
C ALA A 13 35.82 -28.22 5.73
N LEU A 14 36.24 -28.46 6.98
CA LEU A 14 35.55 -29.38 7.89
C LEU A 14 35.49 -28.75 9.28
N GLY A 15 34.47 -27.92 9.47
CA GLY A 15 34.21 -27.26 10.73
C GLY A 15 32.86 -26.58 10.74
N LEU A 16 31.77 -27.37 10.61
CA LEU A 16 30.49 -27.15 11.32
C LEU A 16 29.47 -28.24 10.95
N SER A 17 29.57 -29.41 11.57
CA SER A 17 28.43 -30.34 11.69
C SER A 17 28.78 -31.48 12.63
N ALA A 18 28.66 -31.21 13.93
CA ALA A 18 28.54 -32.24 14.95
C ALA A 18 27.51 -31.78 16.00
N LEU A 19 26.33 -32.40 15.93
CA LEU A 19 25.51 -32.87 17.05
C LEU A 19 25.39 -31.93 18.26
N ALA A 20 24.37 -31.07 18.25
CA ALA A 20 23.74 -30.60 19.48
C ALA A 20 22.61 -31.57 19.85
N PRO A 21 22.55 -32.07 21.11
CA PRO A 21 21.37 -32.78 21.58
C PRO A 21 20.21 -31.79 21.73
N SER A 22 19.08 -32.06 21.08
CA SER A 22 17.82 -31.38 21.39
C SER A 22 17.38 -31.77 22.80
N ALA A 23 17.76 -30.97 23.79
CA ALA A 23 17.05 -30.93 25.07
C ALA A 23 15.73 -30.20 24.83
N ALA A 24 14.64 -30.97 24.69
CA ALA A 24 13.30 -30.45 24.83
C ALA A 24 13.14 -30.00 26.30
N MET A 25 13.28 -28.70 26.55
CA MET A 25 12.75 -28.10 27.78
C MET A 25 11.23 -28.04 27.60
N ALA A 26 10.53 -29.02 28.17
CA ALA A 26 9.11 -28.90 28.43
C ALA A 26 8.93 -27.67 29.33
N GLN A 27 8.32 -26.62 28.80
CA GLN A 27 7.83 -25.55 29.64
C GLN A 27 6.62 -26.11 30.38
N GLU A 28 6.78 -26.32 31.68
CA GLU A 28 5.70 -26.70 32.59
C GLU A 28 4.57 -25.68 32.46
N ALA A 29 3.38 -26.14 32.10
CA ALA A 29 2.22 -25.29 31.95
C ALA A 29 1.90 -24.65 33.30
N ALA A 30 2.00 -23.33 33.38
CA ALA A 30 1.47 -22.58 34.51
C ALA A 30 -0.02 -22.90 34.67
N PRO A 31 -0.53 -23.09 35.91
CA PRO A 31 -1.93 -23.38 36.13
C PRO A 31 -2.79 -22.24 35.58
N ALA A 32 -3.82 -22.60 34.80
CA ALA A 32 -4.75 -21.66 34.21
C ALA A 32 -5.40 -20.80 35.30
N ALA A 33 -5.02 -19.52 35.37
CA ALA A 33 -5.81 -18.54 36.08
C ALA A 33 -7.16 -18.41 35.36
N GLN A 34 -8.25 -18.61 36.09
CA GLN A 34 -9.60 -18.37 35.57
C GLN A 34 -9.68 -16.94 35.06
N ALA A 35 -9.90 -16.80 33.75
CA ALA A 35 -10.26 -15.52 33.17
C ALA A 35 -11.53 -15.02 33.87
N PRO A 36 -11.58 -13.76 34.35
CA PRO A 36 -12.83 -13.20 34.82
C PRO A 36 -13.84 -13.21 33.67
N ALA A 37 -15.07 -13.61 33.97
CA ALA A 37 -16.15 -13.67 33.00
C ALA A 37 -16.26 -12.32 32.27
N VAL A 38 -16.02 -12.35 30.96
CA VAL A 38 -16.27 -11.20 30.09
C VAL A 38 -17.78 -11.01 30.06
N ALA A 39 -18.26 -9.99 30.76
CA ALA A 39 -19.64 -9.55 30.66
C ALA A 39 -19.94 -9.23 29.19
N ALA A 40 -21.10 -9.68 28.71
CA ALA A 40 -21.59 -9.36 27.38
C ALA A 40 -21.50 -7.84 27.12
N PRO A 41 -21.08 -7.40 25.92
CA PRO A 41 -21.05 -5.98 25.63
C PRO A 41 -22.46 -5.43 25.73
N ALA A 42 -22.66 -4.47 26.64
CA ALA A 42 -23.87 -3.69 26.71
C ALA A 42 -24.07 -2.99 25.37
N GLU A 43 -25.26 -3.11 24.82
CA GLU A 43 -25.74 -2.39 23.65
C GLU A 43 -25.51 -0.89 23.90
N ALA A 44 -24.58 -0.29 23.17
CA ALA A 44 -24.30 1.14 23.29
C ALA A 44 -25.54 1.90 22.82
N ALA A 45 -26.28 2.45 23.78
CA ALA A 45 -27.38 3.36 23.51
C ALA A 45 -26.87 4.54 22.67
N ALA A 46 -27.60 4.85 21.60
CA ALA A 46 -27.36 6.01 20.75
C ALA A 46 -27.26 7.29 21.61
N PRO A 47 -26.28 8.18 21.37
CA PRO A 47 -26.28 9.46 22.04
C PRO A 47 -27.53 10.25 21.61
N ALA A 48 -28.27 10.72 22.62
CA ALA A 48 -29.42 11.57 22.44
C ALA A 48 -29.05 12.82 21.64
N ALA A 49 -29.92 13.20 20.71
CA ALA A 49 -29.82 14.42 19.93
C ALA A 49 -29.66 15.62 20.88
N ALA A 50 -28.54 16.32 20.77
CA ALA A 50 -28.38 17.63 21.39
C ALA A 50 -29.14 18.65 20.54
N ASP A 51 -30.29 19.10 21.06
CA ASP A 51 -31.01 20.27 20.54
C ASP A 51 -30.13 21.52 20.69
N ASN A 52 -29.38 21.86 19.65
CA ASN A 52 -28.75 23.17 19.53
C ASN A 52 -29.71 24.08 18.76
N ALA A 53 -30.53 24.83 19.51
CA ALA A 53 -31.28 25.96 18.98
C ALA A 53 -30.29 27.06 18.56
N VAL A 54 -29.95 27.10 17.26
CA VAL A 54 -29.22 28.20 16.64
C VAL A 54 -30.25 29.25 16.21
N ALA A 55 -30.05 30.48 16.68
CA ALA A 55 -30.85 31.64 16.31
C ALA A 55 -30.86 31.85 14.79
N ASP A 56 -32.06 32.02 14.25
CA ASP A 56 -32.32 32.42 12.86
C ASP A 56 -31.58 33.71 12.51
N ASN A 57 -30.61 33.61 11.60
CA ASN A 57 -30.29 34.58 10.54
C ASN A 57 -29.01 34.13 9.80
N ALA A 58 -29.16 33.27 8.80
CA ALA A 58 -28.15 33.10 7.75
C ALA A 58 -28.84 32.73 6.44
N ALA A 59 -28.48 33.44 5.38
CA ALA A 59 -29.00 33.25 4.03
C ALA A 59 -28.99 31.77 3.64
N VAL A 60 -30.08 31.31 3.02
CA VAL A 60 -30.23 29.95 2.52
C VAL A 60 -29.20 29.73 1.42
N ALA A 61 -28.03 29.22 1.78
CA ALA A 61 -27.11 28.64 0.83
C ALA A 61 -27.78 27.41 0.24
N THR A 62 -28.09 27.45 -1.06
CA THR A 62 -28.51 26.26 -1.81
C THR A 62 -27.51 25.13 -1.55
N PRO A 63 -27.95 23.95 -1.08
CA PRO A 63 -27.06 22.81 -0.90
C PRO A 63 -26.36 22.53 -2.23
N ALA A 64 -25.04 22.38 -2.20
CA ALA A 64 -24.32 21.85 -3.35
C ALA A 64 -24.97 20.50 -3.75
N PRO A 65 -25.20 20.23 -5.05
CA PRO A 65 -25.83 18.99 -5.46
C PRO A 65 -25.02 17.79 -4.95
N ALA A 66 -25.71 16.76 -4.46
CA ALA A 66 -25.09 15.54 -4.00
C ALA A 66 -24.20 14.93 -5.11
N PHE A 67 -23.01 14.46 -4.74
CA PHE A 67 -22.11 13.81 -5.69
C PHE A 67 -22.72 12.48 -6.16
N ASP A 68 -23.06 12.39 -7.45
CA ASP A 68 -23.61 11.19 -8.06
C ASP A 68 -22.48 10.18 -8.36
N TYR A 69 -22.43 9.12 -7.55
CA TYR A 69 -21.44 8.04 -7.64
C TYR A 69 -21.72 7.14 -8.85
N ALA A 70 -20.68 6.83 -9.62
CA ALA A 70 -20.79 5.98 -10.80
C ALA A 70 -21.19 4.53 -10.46
N LYS A 71 -21.97 3.91 -11.34
CA LYS A 71 -22.21 2.46 -11.26
C LYS A 71 -20.94 1.70 -11.68
N PRO A 72 -20.58 0.59 -11.00
CA PRO A 72 -19.45 -0.24 -11.42
C PRO A 72 -19.67 -0.83 -12.81
N VAL A 73 -18.58 -0.95 -13.57
CA VAL A 73 -18.59 -1.57 -14.88
C VAL A 73 -18.00 -2.97 -14.75
N PRO A 74 -18.71 -4.04 -15.19
CA PRO A 74 -18.16 -5.39 -15.15
C PRO A 74 -16.80 -5.50 -15.83
N GLY A 75 -15.85 -6.16 -15.16
CA GLY A 75 -14.47 -6.36 -15.64
C GLY A 75 -13.53 -5.17 -15.46
N ILE A 76 -13.98 -4.08 -14.82
CA ILE A 76 -13.13 -2.97 -14.39
C ILE A 76 -13.04 -2.99 -12.88
N GLY A 77 -11.81 -3.13 -12.36
CA GLY A 77 -11.54 -2.94 -10.94
C GLY A 77 -12.23 -3.92 -9.98
N GLN A 78 -12.73 -5.06 -10.47
CA GLN A 78 -13.43 -6.05 -9.67
C GLN A 78 -13.09 -7.48 -10.14
N PRO A 79 -13.15 -8.50 -9.26
CA PRO A 79 -12.96 -9.88 -9.67
C PRO A 79 -14.11 -10.34 -10.58
N GLN A 80 -13.82 -11.23 -11.54
CA GLN A 80 -14.86 -11.91 -12.33
C GLN A 80 -14.90 -13.40 -12.03
N SER A 81 -16.10 -13.99 -12.11
CA SER A 81 -16.29 -15.42 -11.84
C SER A 81 -15.51 -16.27 -12.85
N GLY A 82 -14.69 -17.20 -12.36
CA GLY A 82 -13.88 -18.10 -13.18
C GLY A 82 -12.60 -17.47 -13.77
N GLU A 83 -12.27 -16.22 -13.44
CA GLU A 83 -10.96 -15.67 -13.79
C GLU A 83 -9.84 -16.41 -13.04
N ILE A 84 -8.77 -16.71 -13.78
CA ILE A 84 -7.58 -17.42 -13.29
C ILE A 84 -6.31 -16.56 -13.34
N ASP A 85 -6.42 -15.34 -13.84
CA ASP A 85 -5.35 -14.36 -13.95
C ASP A 85 -5.67 -13.15 -13.05
N PHE A 86 -4.74 -12.19 -12.97
CA PHE A 86 -4.97 -10.94 -12.27
C PHE A 86 -6.15 -10.15 -12.84
N GLN A 87 -6.76 -9.34 -11.98
CA GLN A 87 -7.58 -8.23 -12.45
C GLN A 87 -6.78 -7.35 -13.42
N LYS A 88 -7.47 -6.77 -14.40
CA LYS A 88 -6.87 -5.82 -15.32
C LYS A 88 -6.23 -4.66 -14.54
N GLN A 89 -5.04 -4.26 -14.98
CA GLN A 89 -4.27 -3.19 -14.35
C GLN A 89 -4.61 -1.82 -14.93
N PHE A 90 -4.59 -0.79 -14.09
CA PHE A 90 -4.99 0.58 -14.43
C PHE A 90 -4.02 1.64 -13.87
N THR A 91 -2.78 1.22 -13.60
CA THR A 91 -1.67 2.09 -13.22
C THR A 91 -0.43 1.69 -14.00
N SER A 92 0.46 2.64 -14.27
CA SER A 92 1.73 2.40 -14.98
C SER A 92 2.57 1.29 -14.33
N THR A 93 2.69 1.32 -13.00
CA THR A 93 3.35 0.29 -12.18
C THR A 93 2.64 -1.06 -12.32
N GLY A 94 1.32 -1.10 -12.29
CA GLY A 94 0.55 -2.34 -12.45
C GLY A 94 0.74 -2.97 -13.81
N HIS A 95 0.75 -2.20 -14.90
CA HIS A 95 1.05 -2.72 -16.24
C HIS A 95 2.45 -3.35 -16.31
N TYR A 96 3.45 -2.69 -15.72
CA TYR A 96 4.82 -3.21 -15.71
C TYR A 96 4.95 -4.48 -14.88
N ALA A 97 4.28 -4.54 -13.73
CA ALA A 97 4.29 -5.70 -12.86
C ALA A 97 3.54 -6.90 -13.47
N TYR A 98 2.38 -6.65 -14.10
CA TYR A 98 1.67 -7.67 -14.87
C TYR A 98 2.53 -8.19 -16.02
N TRP A 99 3.23 -7.31 -16.75
CA TRP A 99 4.14 -7.74 -17.81
C TRP A 99 5.25 -8.65 -17.28
N MET A 100 5.92 -8.26 -16.19
CA MET A 100 6.94 -9.10 -15.56
C MET A 100 6.39 -10.45 -15.12
N HIS A 101 5.22 -10.46 -14.47
CA HIS A 101 4.59 -11.69 -14.04
C HIS A 101 4.29 -12.61 -15.22
N SER A 102 3.53 -12.10 -16.20
CA SER A 102 2.90 -12.94 -17.22
C SER A 102 3.83 -13.28 -18.38
N TYR A 103 4.82 -12.45 -18.68
CA TYR A 103 5.74 -12.66 -19.81
C TYR A 103 7.16 -13.05 -19.41
N ILE A 104 7.54 -12.91 -18.13
CA ILE A 104 8.86 -13.35 -17.64
C ILE A 104 8.68 -14.48 -16.63
N LEU A 105 8.07 -14.20 -15.48
CA LEU A 105 8.06 -15.13 -14.34
C LEU A 105 7.30 -16.42 -14.67
N LEU A 106 6.05 -16.31 -15.14
CA LEU A 106 5.18 -17.45 -15.42
C LEU A 106 5.77 -18.39 -16.47
N PRO A 107 6.19 -17.94 -17.66
CA PRO A 107 6.83 -18.81 -18.64
C PRO A 107 8.07 -19.52 -18.09
N VAL A 108 8.92 -18.82 -17.33
CA VAL A 108 10.15 -19.37 -16.75
C VAL A 108 9.83 -20.48 -15.74
N ILE A 109 8.96 -20.22 -14.76
CA ILE A 109 8.63 -21.23 -13.74
C ILE A 109 7.87 -22.40 -14.36
N THR A 110 6.95 -22.16 -15.30
CA THR A 110 6.23 -23.22 -16.00
C THR A 110 7.17 -24.11 -16.79
N PHE A 111 8.12 -23.52 -17.54
CA PHE A 111 9.12 -24.29 -18.27
C PHE A 111 9.98 -25.17 -17.33
N ILE A 112 10.46 -24.60 -16.23
CA ILE A 112 11.26 -25.35 -15.23
C ILE A 112 10.42 -26.48 -14.61
N SER A 113 9.17 -26.20 -14.21
CA SER A 113 8.27 -27.22 -13.65
C SER A 113 8.00 -28.35 -14.64
N LEU A 114 7.76 -28.04 -15.92
CA LEU A 114 7.54 -29.04 -16.96
C LEU A 114 8.82 -29.85 -17.26
N LEU A 115 10.00 -29.21 -17.27
CA LEU A 115 11.28 -29.89 -17.40
C LEU A 115 11.50 -30.89 -16.26
N VAL A 116 11.30 -30.45 -15.02
CA VAL A 116 11.43 -31.30 -13.83
C VAL A 116 10.43 -32.46 -13.89
N LEU A 117 9.17 -32.18 -14.22
CA LEU A 117 8.14 -33.20 -14.39
C LEU A 117 8.53 -34.23 -15.47
N ALA A 118 9.00 -33.78 -16.62
CA ALA A 118 9.42 -34.64 -17.71
C ALA A 118 10.61 -35.53 -17.32
N LEU A 119 11.59 -35.00 -16.58
CA LEU A 119 12.71 -35.78 -16.05
C LEU A 119 12.25 -36.80 -15.01
N LEU A 120 11.32 -36.45 -14.12
CA LEU A 120 10.76 -37.40 -13.16
C LEU A 120 9.98 -38.52 -13.86
N LEU A 121 9.12 -38.19 -14.83
CA LEU A 121 8.39 -39.18 -15.63
C LEU A 121 9.36 -40.07 -16.43
N TRP A 122 10.40 -39.49 -17.01
CA TRP A 122 11.47 -40.23 -17.67
C TRP A 122 12.12 -41.22 -16.71
N VAL A 123 12.47 -40.78 -15.50
CA VAL A 123 13.08 -41.65 -14.49
C VAL A 123 12.15 -42.79 -14.10
N ILE A 124 10.87 -42.50 -13.85
CA ILE A 124 9.85 -43.50 -13.51
C ILE A 124 9.72 -44.57 -14.61
N VAL A 125 9.68 -44.17 -15.88
CA VAL A 125 9.47 -45.11 -16.98
C VAL A 125 10.77 -45.85 -17.34
N ARG A 126 11.89 -45.13 -17.44
CA ARG A 126 13.16 -45.66 -17.96
C ARG A 126 13.97 -46.42 -16.93
N TYR A 127 13.95 -45.99 -15.66
CA TYR A 127 14.78 -46.56 -14.59
C TYR A 127 14.01 -47.39 -13.57
N ARG A 128 12.73 -47.73 -13.82
CA ARG A 128 12.01 -48.75 -13.03
C ARG A 128 12.73 -50.10 -13.05
N ARG A 129 12.56 -50.88 -11.97
CA ARG A 129 13.20 -52.19 -11.77
C ARG A 129 13.08 -53.14 -12.97
N GLY A 130 11.92 -53.16 -13.63
CA GLY A 130 11.70 -54.01 -14.81
C GLY A 130 12.44 -53.57 -16.08
N ALA A 131 12.69 -52.26 -16.26
CA ALA A 131 13.36 -51.70 -17.44
C ALA A 131 14.86 -51.44 -17.22
N ASN A 132 15.29 -51.32 -15.97
CA ASN A 132 16.68 -51.10 -15.59
C ASN A 132 17.06 -51.97 -14.38
N PRO A 133 17.26 -53.28 -14.56
CA PRO A 133 17.50 -54.22 -13.45
C PRO A 133 18.86 -54.04 -12.77
N VAL A 134 19.85 -53.48 -13.47
CA VAL A 134 21.18 -53.16 -12.93
C VAL A 134 21.35 -51.65 -12.88
N ALA A 135 21.45 -51.09 -11.69
CA ALA A 135 21.64 -49.65 -11.50
C ALA A 135 23.08 -49.22 -11.82
N SER A 136 23.23 -48.01 -12.37
CA SER A 136 24.55 -47.37 -12.48
C SER A 136 25.13 -47.09 -11.09
N ARG A 137 26.47 -47.07 -10.99
CA ARG A 137 27.21 -46.71 -9.77
C ARG A 137 27.86 -45.31 -9.84
N THR A 138 27.59 -44.55 -10.90
CA THR A 138 28.07 -43.17 -11.02
C THR A 138 27.52 -42.31 -9.90
N SER A 139 28.39 -41.64 -9.15
CA SER A 139 28.00 -40.82 -7.99
C SER A 139 28.06 -39.31 -8.23
N HIS A 140 28.85 -38.85 -9.20
CA HIS A 140 29.04 -37.42 -9.47
C HIS A 140 29.41 -37.17 -10.94
N ASN A 141 29.17 -35.94 -11.40
CA ASN A 141 29.62 -35.45 -12.68
C ASN A 141 29.79 -33.92 -12.59
N THR A 142 31.03 -33.48 -12.44
CA THR A 142 31.38 -32.07 -12.23
C THR A 142 30.86 -31.15 -13.34
N ALA A 143 30.83 -31.61 -14.60
CA ALA A 143 30.34 -30.78 -15.70
C ALA A 143 28.83 -30.50 -15.58
N ILE A 144 28.04 -31.52 -15.21
CA ILE A 144 26.60 -31.34 -15.00
C ILE A 144 26.35 -30.53 -13.71
N GLU A 145 27.15 -30.76 -12.66
CA GLU A 145 27.11 -29.98 -11.42
C GLU A 145 27.30 -28.49 -11.65
N VAL A 146 28.31 -28.12 -12.44
CA VAL A 146 28.55 -26.73 -12.84
C VAL A 146 27.38 -26.20 -13.67
N ALA A 147 26.86 -26.98 -14.62
CA ALA A 147 25.76 -26.55 -15.47
C ALA A 147 24.47 -26.25 -14.68
N TRP A 148 24.01 -27.17 -13.82
CA TRP A 148 22.79 -26.93 -13.02
C TRP A 148 22.98 -25.91 -11.91
N THR A 149 24.21 -25.49 -11.61
CA THR A 149 24.47 -24.42 -10.64
C THR A 149 24.46 -23.07 -11.35
N LEU A 150 25.16 -22.95 -12.49
CA LEU A 150 25.26 -21.70 -13.24
C LEU A 150 23.96 -21.34 -13.96
N ILE A 151 23.24 -22.30 -14.54
CA ILE A 151 22.00 -22.02 -15.28
C ILE A 151 20.95 -21.36 -14.38
N PRO A 152 20.60 -21.88 -13.18
CA PRO A 152 19.69 -21.19 -12.26
C PRO A 152 20.17 -19.81 -11.83
N VAL A 153 21.47 -19.62 -11.58
CA VAL A 153 22.03 -18.31 -11.24
C VAL A 153 21.77 -17.31 -12.37
N LEU A 154 22.01 -17.68 -13.62
CA LEU A 154 21.76 -16.82 -14.78
C LEU A 154 20.26 -16.52 -14.97
N ILE A 155 19.39 -17.52 -14.75
CA ILE A 155 17.94 -17.32 -14.78
C ILE A 155 17.51 -16.30 -13.71
N LEU A 156 18.02 -16.43 -12.48
CA LEU A 156 17.71 -15.51 -11.38
C LEU A 156 18.20 -14.09 -11.67
N ILE A 157 19.38 -13.92 -12.27
CA ILE A 157 19.87 -12.60 -12.70
C ILE A 157 18.92 -12.00 -13.74
N GLY A 158 18.47 -12.79 -14.73
CA GLY A 158 17.52 -12.34 -15.75
C GLY A 158 16.18 -11.86 -15.17
N VAL A 159 15.67 -12.53 -14.13
CA VAL A 159 14.44 -12.13 -13.43
C VAL A 159 14.68 -10.93 -12.50
N ALA A 160 15.85 -10.85 -11.85
CA ALA A 160 16.16 -9.83 -10.86
C ALA A 160 16.26 -8.42 -11.48
N ILE A 161 16.79 -8.29 -12.69
CA ILE A 161 16.99 -6.98 -13.36
C ILE A 161 15.67 -6.19 -13.51
N PRO A 162 14.63 -6.71 -14.20
CA PRO A 162 13.36 -6.00 -14.31
C PRO A 162 12.67 -5.86 -12.94
N SER A 163 12.87 -6.81 -12.02
CA SER A 163 12.30 -6.74 -10.66
C SER A 163 12.84 -5.58 -9.84
N ILE A 164 14.14 -5.31 -9.89
CA ILE A 164 14.75 -4.17 -9.18
C ILE A 164 14.25 -2.85 -9.78
N ASP A 165 14.08 -2.78 -11.09
CA ASP A 165 13.52 -1.61 -11.76
C ASP A 165 12.04 -1.36 -11.40
N LEU A 166 11.21 -2.41 -11.33
CA LEU A 166 9.84 -2.31 -10.80
C LEU A 166 9.84 -1.79 -9.36
N LEU A 167 10.71 -2.34 -8.51
CA LEU A 167 10.84 -1.93 -7.12
C LEU A 167 11.20 -0.44 -7.01
N ALA A 168 12.18 0.01 -7.80
CA ALA A 168 12.58 1.42 -7.84
C ALA A 168 11.44 2.35 -8.28
N LYS A 169 10.62 1.92 -9.25
CA LYS A 169 9.42 2.67 -9.69
C LYS A 169 8.36 2.73 -8.60
N GLN A 170 8.15 1.65 -7.84
CA GLN A 170 7.17 1.58 -6.76
C GLN A 170 7.51 2.48 -5.57
N PHE A 171 8.80 2.61 -5.26
CA PHE A 171 9.29 3.41 -4.13
C PHE A 171 9.78 4.80 -4.54
N LYS A 172 9.53 5.21 -5.78
CA LYS A 172 9.82 6.57 -6.22
C LYS A 172 8.97 7.55 -5.38
N PRO A 173 9.58 8.55 -4.74
CA PRO A 173 8.84 9.55 -3.96
C PRO A 173 7.79 10.26 -4.81
N ALA A 174 6.69 10.65 -4.17
CA ALA A 174 5.65 11.42 -4.83
C ALA A 174 6.21 12.75 -5.39
N PRO A 175 5.81 13.17 -6.60
CA PRO A 175 6.15 14.49 -7.10
C PRO A 175 5.39 15.59 -6.32
N LYS A 176 5.83 16.84 -6.45
CA LYS A 176 5.29 17.97 -5.65
C LYS A 176 3.83 18.31 -5.95
N ASP A 177 3.36 17.97 -7.13
CA ASP A 177 1.99 18.17 -7.63
C ASP A 177 1.08 16.96 -7.35
N ALA A 178 1.56 15.96 -6.60
CA ALA A 178 0.75 14.82 -6.22
C ALA A 178 -0.36 15.21 -5.25
N LEU A 179 -1.56 14.65 -5.44
CA LEU A 179 -2.64 14.73 -4.47
C LEU A 179 -2.31 13.86 -3.26
N THR A 180 -2.22 14.44 -2.08
CA THR A 180 -2.04 13.71 -0.82
C THR A 180 -3.38 13.22 -0.29
N VAL A 181 -3.44 11.91 -0.03
CA VAL A 181 -4.56 11.25 0.63
C VAL A 181 -4.03 10.42 1.78
N LYS A 182 -4.58 10.63 2.97
CA LYS A 182 -4.28 9.80 4.14
C LYS A 182 -5.39 8.77 4.34
N VAL A 183 -4.96 7.54 4.56
CA VAL A 183 -5.80 6.37 4.82
C VAL A 183 -5.45 5.83 6.20
N THR A 184 -6.46 5.71 7.04
CA THR A 184 -6.35 5.14 8.38
C THR A 184 -7.14 3.83 8.46
N GLY A 185 -6.50 2.73 8.86
CA GLY A 185 -7.17 1.46 9.16
C GLY A 185 -7.69 1.42 10.59
N TYR A 186 -8.96 1.05 10.75
CA TYR A 186 -9.65 0.85 12.03
C TYR A 186 -10.32 -0.53 12.06
N GLN A 187 -10.56 -1.11 13.23
CA GLN A 187 -11.40 -2.30 13.42
C GLN A 187 -12.89 -1.90 13.30
N TRP A 188 -13.61 -2.20 12.23
CA TRP A 188 -13.23 -2.80 10.94
C TRP A 188 -13.80 -1.95 9.80
N TYR A 189 -13.15 -0.82 9.53
CA TYR A 189 -13.50 0.17 8.52
C TYR A 189 -12.27 1.00 8.14
N TRP A 190 -12.40 1.87 7.14
CA TRP A 190 -11.33 2.78 6.70
C TRP A 190 -11.73 4.23 6.95
N GLY A 191 -10.77 5.06 7.38
CA GLY A 191 -10.87 6.52 7.40
C GLY A 191 -10.08 7.13 6.25
N TYR A 192 -10.63 8.14 5.59
CA TYR A 192 -9.97 8.85 4.49
C TYR A 192 -9.93 10.35 4.76
N GLU A 193 -8.78 10.98 4.57
CA GLU A 193 -8.54 12.41 4.79
C GLU A 193 -7.78 13.00 3.59
N TYR A 194 -8.14 14.22 3.17
CA TYR A 194 -7.51 14.92 2.05
C TYR A 194 -6.91 16.25 2.56
N PRO A 195 -5.70 16.21 3.14
CA PRO A 195 -5.10 17.38 3.79
C PRO A 195 -4.90 18.54 2.81
N ASP A 196 -4.54 18.26 1.55
CA ASP A 196 -4.31 19.28 0.53
C ASP A 196 -5.61 20.00 0.11
N ASN A 197 -6.76 19.39 0.36
CA ASN A 197 -8.08 19.93 0.04
C ASN A 197 -8.84 20.44 1.27
N GLY A 198 -8.27 20.33 2.47
CA GLY A 198 -8.93 20.70 3.72
C GLY A 198 -10.12 19.81 4.10
N ILE A 199 -10.22 18.58 3.54
CA ILE A 199 -11.29 17.64 3.87
C ILE A 199 -10.80 16.77 5.03
N GLY A 200 -11.47 16.90 6.18
CA GLY A 200 -11.21 16.09 7.36
C GLY A 200 -11.51 14.60 7.15
N GLU A 201 -11.14 13.77 8.12
CA GLU A 201 -11.35 12.33 8.02
C GLU A 201 -12.85 11.99 7.93
N TYR A 202 -13.22 11.21 6.93
CA TYR A 202 -14.55 10.58 6.82
C TYR A 202 -14.43 9.06 6.81
N VAL A 203 -15.48 8.41 7.31
CA VAL A 203 -15.54 6.96 7.53
C VAL A 203 -16.11 6.24 6.32
N SER A 204 -15.50 5.12 5.95
CA SER A 204 -15.92 4.19 4.90
C SER A 204 -16.18 2.81 5.50
N ASN A 205 -17.45 2.46 5.67
CA ASN A 205 -17.89 1.13 6.12
C ASN A 205 -18.32 0.26 4.94
N ILE A 206 -18.33 -1.05 5.17
CA ILE A 206 -18.98 -2.00 4.25
C ILE A 206 -20.47 -1.68 4.11
N LEU A 207 -20.96 -1.70 2.88
CA LEU A 207 -22.40 -1.63 2.63
C LEU A 207 -23.09 -2.92 3.08
N PRO A 208 -24.31 -2.83 3.63
CA PRO A 208 -25.19 -3.99 3.73
C PRO A 208 -25.33 -4.66 2.34
N PRO A 209 -25.21 -5.99 2.24
CA PRO A 209 -25.23 -6.71 0.96
C PRO A 209 -26.40 -6.34 0.05
N GLU A 210 -27.58 -6.13 0.62
CA GLU A 210 -28.80 -5.76 -0.10
C GLU A 210 -28.64 -4.41 -0.81
N LYS A 211 -28.10 -3.41 -0.09
CA LYS A 211 -27.83 -2.08 -0.66
C LYS A 211 -26.69 -2.10 -1.68
N ALA A 212 -25.69 -2.95 -1.48
CA ALA A 212 -24.61 -3.13 -2.46
C ALA A 212 -25.19 -3.67 -3.78
N ILE A 213 -26.05 -4.69 -3.72
CA ILE A 213 -26.71 -5.28 -4.90
C ILE A 213 -27.62 -4.24 -5.59
N GLU A 214 -28.38 -3.45 -4.83
CA GLU A 214 -29.20 -2.35 -5.38
C GLU A 214 -28.36 -1.31 -6.14
N ARG A 215 -27.15 -1.01 -5.63
CA ARG A 215 -26.17 -0.11 -6.28
C ARG A 215 -25.42 -0.77 -7.44
N GLY A 216 -25.65 -2.06 -7.72
CA GLY A 216 -24.92 -2.82 -8.73
C GLY A 216 -23.47 -3.13 -8.33
N GLU A 217 -23.17 -3.13 -7.04
CA GLU A 217 -21.85 -3.37 -6.47
C GLU A 217 -21.72 -4.82 -5.97
N PRO A 218 -20.50 -5.40 -5.93
CA PRO A 218 -20.30 -6.69 -5.32
C PRO A 218 -20.61 -6.64 -3.81
N ALA A 219 -21.37 -7.64 -3.33
CA ALA A 219 -21.97 -7.64 -1.99
C ALA A 219 -20.99 -7.42 -0.82
N LEU A 220 -19.73 -7.88 -0.94
CA LEU A 220 -18.71 -7.75 0.11
C LEU A 220 -17.62 -6.73 -0.23
N LEU A 221 -17.75 -5.99 -1.33
CA LEU A 221 -16.76 -5.00 -1.78
C LEU A 221 -17.30 -3.57 -1.78
N GLY A 222 -18.62 -3.40 -1.82
CA GLY A 222 -19.24 -2.09 -1.75
C GLY A 222 -19.00 -1.39 -0.40
N ALA A 223 -18.74 -0.09 -0.45
CA ALA A 223 -18.60 0.77 0.72
C ALA A 223 -19.58 1.95 0.66
N ASP A 224 -20.00 2.43 1.83
CA ASP A 224 -20.97 3.53 1.94
C ASP A 224 -20.40 4.83 1.36
N ASN A 225 -19.19 5.20 1.78
CA ASN A 225 -18.41 6.33 1.30
C ASN A 225 -17.16 5.84 0.56
N ARG A 226 -17.10 6.08 -0.75
CA ARG A 226 -15.95 5.67 -1.57
C ARG A 226 -14.77 6.63 -1.38
N LEU A 227 -13.56 6.13 -1.60
CA LEU A 227 -12.38 6.97 -1.79
C LEU A 227 -12.41 7.55 -3.20
N VAL A 228 -12.54 8.86 -3.37
CA VAL A 228 -12.63 9.49 -4.70
C VAL A 228 -11.27 10.02 -5.12
N LEU A 229 -10.76 9.59 -6.27
CA LEU A 229 -9.42 9.96 -6.77
C LEU A 229 -9.48 10.49 -8.21
N PRO A 230 -8.71 11.53 -8.58
CA PRO A 230 -8.62 11.98 -9.97
C PRO A 230 -7.73 11.05 -10.81
N VAL A 231 -8.14 10.80 -12.06
CA VAL A 231 -7.32 10.08 -13.06
C VAL A 231 -6.26 11.00 -13.64
N GLY A 232 -5.14 10.42 -14.07
CA GLY A 232 -4.04 11.15 -14.71
C GLY A 232 -3.23 12.05 -13.76
N VAL A 233 -3.56 12.09 -12.47
CA VAL A 233 -2.84 12.86 -11.44
C VAL A 233 -2.05 11.88 -10.55
N PRO A 234 -0.79 12.18 -10.21
CA PRO A 234 -0.06 11.40 -9.21
C PRO A 234 -0.76 11.45 -7.85
N ILE A 235 -1.00 10.30 -7.24
CA ILE A 235 -1.59 10.18 -5.91
C ILE A 235 -0.49 9.78 -4.93
N LYS A 236 -0.33 10.57 -3.87
CA LYS A 236 0.49 10.25 -2.71
C LYS A 236 -0.41 9.67 -1.63
N LEU A 237 -0.40 8.35 -1.48
CA LEU A 237 -1.17 7.65 -0.48
C LEU A 237 -0.34 7.47 0.80
N ILE A 238 -0.79 8.05 1.91
CA ILE A 238 -0.22 7.86 3.22
C ILE A 238 -1.09 6.86 3.98
N VAL A 239 -0.54 5.72 4.39
CA VAL A 239 -1.29 4.61 5.00
C VAL A 239 -0.79 4.38 6.43
N THR A 240 -1.72 4.32 7.40
CA THR A 240 -1.44 4.06 8.83
C THR A 240 -2.58 3.28 9.47
N GLY A 241 -2.32 2.64 10.62
CA GLY A 241 -3.34 2.02 11.47
C GLY A 241 -3.62 2.85 12.71
N ALA A 242 -4.83 2.76 13.25
CA ALA A 242 -5.19 3.39 14.53
C ALA A 242 -5.22 2.39 15.71
N ASP A 243 -5.39 1.10 15.44
CA ASP A 243 -5.54 0.06 16.46
C ASP A 243 -4.57 -1.12 16.25
N VAL A 244 -4.84 -1.99 15.29
CA VAL A 244 -4.02 -3.14 14.90
C VAL A 244 -3.46 -2.92 13.49
N ILE A 245 -2.67 -3.87 13.00
CA ILE A 245 -2.17 -3.81 11.62
C ILE A 245 -3.33 -4.16 10.67
N HIS A 246 -3.48 -3.35 9.63
CA HIS A 246 -4.32 -3.62 8.46
C HIS A 246 -3.45 -3.53 7.19
N SER A 247 -4.02 -3.75 6.01
CA SER A 247 -3.30 -3.51 4.76
C SER A 247 -4.23 -2.99 3.68
N PHE A 248 -3.95 -1.79 3.19
CA PHE A 248 -4.72 -1.15 2.14
C PHE A 248 -4.31 -1.74 0.80
N SER A 249 -5.19 -2.50 0.14
CA SER A 249 -4.87 -3.13 -1.14
C SER A 249 -5.97 -2.95 -2.17
N VAL A 250 -5.59 -2.46 -3.35
CA VAL A 250 -6.44 -2.35 -4.54
C VAL A 250 -5.74 -3.11 -5.69
N PRO A 251 -6.16 -4.36 -6.00
CA PRO A 251 -5.47 -5.22 -6.95
C PRO A 251 -5.32 -4.63 -8.36
N ALA A 252 -6.34 -3.91 -8.85
CA ALA A 252 -6.32 -3.27 -10.16
C ALA A 252 -5.31 -2.12 -10.29
N PHE A 253 -4.77 -1.64 -9.17
CA PHE A 253 -3.74 -0.60 -9.13
C PHE A 253 -2.35 -1.14 -8.83
N TRP A 254 -2.23 -2.43 -8.54
CA TRP A 254 -1.00 -3.02 -8.00
C TRP A 254 -0.51 -2.34 -6.72
N VAL A 255 -1.46 -1.85 -5.92
CA VAL A 255 -1.21 -1.18 -4.65
C VAL A 255 -1.54 -2.14 -3.51
N LYS A 256 -0.56 -2.30 -2.63
CA LYS A 256 -0.70 -2.91 -1.30
C LYS A 256 0.30 -2.21 -0.39
N GLU A 257 -0.18 -1.72 0.73
CA GLU A 257 0.65 -1.08 1.76
C GLU A 257 0.03 -1.30 3.13
N ASP A 258 0.86 -1.69 4.09
CA ASP A 258 0.37 -2.00 5.44
C ASP A 258 0.05 -0.72 6.21
N ALA A 259 -1.09 -0.73 6.87
CA ALA A 259 -1.51 0.28 7.83
C ALA A 259 -1.00 -0.14 9.21
N VAL A 260 0.19 0.33 9.58
CA VAL A 260 0.86 -0.04 10.83
C VAL A 260 0.68 1.08 11.86
N PRO A 261 0.08 0.82 13.04
CA PRO A 261 -0.01 1.81 14.10
C PRO A 261 1.35 2.39 14.49
N GLY A 262 1.44 3.72 14.56
CA GLY A 262 2.68 4.44 14.86
C GLY A 262 3.65 4.62 13.68
N ARG A 263 3.25 4.28 12.44
CA ARG A 263 4.03 4.54 11.23
C ARG A 263 3.16 5.09 10.10
N LEU A 264 3.67 6.10 9.41
CA LEU A 264 3.11 6.59 8.15
C LEU A 264 3.86 5.93 6.99
N ASN A 265 3.24 4.96 6.32
CA ASN A 265 3.77 4.37 5.10
C ASN A 265 3.30 5.18 3.88
N GLU A 266 4.11 5.22 2.82
CA GLU A 266 3.82 6.00 1.62
C GLU A 266 3.82 5.12 0.37
N LYS A 267 2.80 5.31 -0.49
CA LYS A 267 2.76 4.76 -1.85
C LYS A 267 2.46 5.86 -2.85
N THR A 268 3.07 5.79 -4.03
CA THR A 268 2.71 6.66 -5.15
C THR A 268 2.19 5.84 -6.32
N PHE A 269 1.09 6.28 -6.92
CA PHE A 269 0.54 5.70 -8.16
C PHE A 269 -0.27 6.73 -8.95
N THR A 270 -0.56 6.44 -10.21
CA THR A 270 -1.41 7.26 -11.08
C THR A 270 -2.41 6.35 -11.76
N ILE A 271 -3.70 6.74 -11.72
CA ILE A 271 -4.79 5.95 -12.29
C ILE A 271 -5.02 6.38 -13.73
N ASP A 272 -5.07 5.42 -14.65
CA ASP A 272 -5.14 5.70 -16.09
C ASP A 272 -6.56 6.05 -16.57
N LYS A 273 -7.60 5.49 -15.94
CA LYS A 273 -8.97 5.52 -16.47
C LYS A 273 -10.02 5.71 -15.38
N PRO A 274 -11.10 6.47 -15.65
CA PRO A 274 -12.21 6.56 -14.73
C PRO A 274 -12.90 5.21 -14.53
N GLY A 275 -13.45 4.99 -13.34
CA GLY A 275 -14.12 3.74 -12.98
C GLY A 275 -14.24 3.54 -11.48
N VAL A 276 -14.94 2.47 -11.10
CA VAL A 276 -15.02 2.01 -9.71
C VAL A 276 -14.08 0.83 -9.55
N TYR A 277 -13.20 0.89 -8.54
CA TYR A 277 -12.17 -0.11 -8.28
C TYR A 277 -12.29 -0.59 -6.85
N TYR A 278 -12.14 -1.89 -6.66
CA TYR A 278 -12.37 -2.54 -5.39
C TYR A 278 -11.10 -3.16 -4.82
N GLY A 279 -11.07 -3.20 -3.51
CA GLY A 279 -10.01 -3.74 -2.70
C GLY A 279 -10.55 -4.34 -1.41
N GLN A 280 -9.67 -5.02 -0.68
CA GLN A 280 -9.97 -5.56 0.65
C GLN A 280 -8.77 -5.40 1.57
N CYS A 281 -9.02 -5.40 2.88
CA CYS A 281 -7.96 -5.52 3.85
C CYS A 281 -7.15 -6.80 3.58
N SER A 282 -5.82 -6.66 3.47
CA SER A 282 -4.91 -7.76 3.11
C SER A 282 -3.98 -8.19 4.25
N GLU A 283 -4.25 -7.77 5.49
CA GLU A 283 -3.53 -8.18 6.69
C GLU A 283 -4.52 -8.54 7.81
N LEU A 284 -4.31 -9.67 8.48
CA LEU A 284 -5.27 -10.23 9.43
C LEU A 284 -5.48 -9.29 10.63
N CYS A 285 -6.65 -8.65 10.70
CA CYS A 285 -6.96 -7.61 11.69
C CYS A 285 -8.10 -7.96 12.68
N GLY A 286 -8.48 -9.24 12.75
CA GLY A 286 -9.44 -9.78 13.72
C GLY A 286 -10.76 -10.27 13.12
N ALA A 287 -11.82 -10.29 13.94
CA ALA A 287 -13.06 -11.01 13.65
C ALA A 287 -13.77 -10.59 12.36
N ARG A 288 -13.68 -9.31 11.98
CA ARG A 288 -14.30 -8.79 10.74
C ARG A 288 -13.29 -8.45 9.65
N HIS A 289 -12.12 -9.09 9.65
CA HIS A 289 -11.08 -8.88 8.64
C HIS A 289 -11.60 -8.94 7.19
N GLY A 290 -12.50 -9.89 6.88
CA GLY A 290 -13.11 -10.01 5.55
C GLY A 290 -14.23 -9.02 5.22
N PHE A 291 -14.59 -8.10 6.12
CA PHE A 291 -15.76 -7.23 6.02
C PHE A 291 -15.43 -5.73 6.14
N MET A 292 -14.23 -5.34 5.71
CA MET A 292 -13.80 -3.94 5.64
C MET A 292 -13.20 -3.63 4.26
N PRO A 293 -14.05 -3.58 3.22
CA PRO A 293 -13.58 -3.42 1.85
C PRO A 293 -13.11 -1.99 1.58
N ILE A 294 -12.45 -1.86 0.44
CA ILE A 294 -12.02 -0.58 -0.12
C ILE A 294 -12.79 -0.41 -1.43
N ALA A 295 -13.50 0.70 -1.59
CA ALA A 295 -14.12 1.08 -2.85
C ALA A 295 -13.55 2.44 -3.26
N VAL A 296 -12.87 2.48 -4.40
CA VAL A 296 -12.28 3.69 -4.98
C VAL A 296 -13.09 4.09 -6.20
N GLU A 297 -13.47 5.36 -6.30
CA GLU A 297 -14.02 5.93 -7.51
C GLU A 297 -12.99 6.85 -8.18
N ALA A 298 -12.44 6.40 -9.29
CA ALA A 298 -11.55 7.22 -10.10
C ALA A 298 -12.39 8.06 -11.06
N VAL A 299 -12.22 9.37 -11.02
CA VAL A 299 -13.01 10.34 -11.80
C VAL A 299 -12.11 11.29 -12.57
N THR A 300 -12.68 12.03 -13.52
CA THR A 300 -11.93 13.11 -14.18
C THR A 300 -11.58 14.21 -13.18
N PRO A 301 -10.49 14.99 -13.40
CA PRO A 301 -10.14 16.10 -12.51
C PRO A 301 -11.29 17.09 -12.25
N GLU A 302 -12.16 17.32 -13.23
CA GLU A 302 -13.32 18.22 -13.10
C GLU A 302 -14.38 17.64 -12.16
N ARG A 303 -14.67 16.33 -12.29
CA ARG A 303 -15.57 15.61 -11.37
C ARG A 303 -14.98 15.53 -9.97
N PHE A 304 -13.66 15.36 -9.84
CA PHE A 304 -12.98 15.40 -8.55
C PHE A 304 -13.14 16.77 -7.89
N ALA A 305 -12.93 17.87 -8.63
CA ALA A 305 -13.16 19.22 -8.11
C ALA A 305 -14.61 19.46 -7.66
N GLN A 306 -15.58 18.90 -8.37
CA GLN A 306 -16.99 18.93 -7.94
C GLN A 306 -17.18 18.16 -6.62
N TRP A 307 -16.63 16.94 -6.52
CA TRP A 307 -16.70 16.14 -5.31
C TRP A 307 -16.08 16.87 -4.10
N VAL A 308 -14.89 17.46 -4.26
CA VAL A 308 -14.21 18.23 -3.21
C VAL A 308 -15.12 19.34 -2.66
N LYS A 309 -15.83 20.08 -3.53
CA LYS A 309 -16.78 21.11 -3.12
C LYS A 309 -17.98 20.54 -2.35
N THR A 310 -18.48 19.35 -2.72
CA THR A 310 -19.55 18.69 -1.95
C THR A 310 -19.11 18.24 -0.55
N GLN A 311 -17.81 18.05 -0.34
CA GLN A 311 -17.21 17.73 0.96
C GLN A 311 -16.82 18.99 1.76
N GLY A 312 -17.06 20.19 1.23
CA GLY A 312 -16.66 21.46 1.86
C GLY A 312 -15.16 21.78 1.76
N GLY A 313 -14.41 21.06 0.92
CA GLY A 313 -12.99 21.33 0.66
C GLY A 313 -12.76 22.34 -0.47
N THR A 314 -11.49 22.66 -0.71
CA THR A 314 -11.05 23.57 -1.78
C THR A 314 -10.07 22.89 -2.74
N MET A 315 -10.02 23.35 -3.99
CA MET A 315 -9.00 22.92 -4.94
C MET A 315 -7.78 23.86 -4.86
N PRO A 316 -6.57 23.39 -5.20
CA PRO A 316 -5.41 24.28 -5.35
C PRO A 316 -5.71 25.43 -6.32
N GLY A 317 -5.60 26.67 -5.84
CA GLY A 317 -5.91 27.88 -6.62
C GLY A 317 -7.31 28.48 -6.38
N ASP A 318 -8.19 27.81 -5.62
CA ASP A 318 -9.50 28.35 -5.20
C ASP A 318 -9.40 29.30 -3.98
N GLU A 319 -8.33 30.10 -3.86
CA GLU A 319 -8.26 31.11 -2.79
C GLU A 319 -9.53 31.99 -2.83
N ALA A 320 -10.27 31.99 -1.72
CA ALA A 320 -11.30 32.99 -1.48
C ALA A 320 -10.67 34.38 -1.65
N PRO A 321 -11.40 35.38 -2.19
CA PRO A 321 -10.88 36.75 -2.21
C PRO A 321 -10.47 37.07 -0.78
N ALA A 322 -9.19 37.36 -0.56
CA ALA A 322 -8.71 37.85 0.71
C ALA A 322 -9.64 38.99 1.13
N ASP A 323 -10.30 38.82 2.28
CA ASP A 323 -11.09 39.87 2.89
C ASP A 323 -10.30 41.16 2.78
N ALA A 324 -10.92 42.16 2.13
CA ALA A 324 -10.31 43.44 1.85
C ALA A 324 -9.64 43.94 3.12
N ALA A 325 -8.31 43.99 3.10
CA ALA A 325 -7.52 44.57 4.17
C ALA A 325 -8.14 45.93 4.53
N PRO A 326 -8.39 46.24 5.81
CA PRO A 326 -8.96 47.52 6.17
C PRO A 326 -8.06 48.61 5.62
N THR A 327 -8.64 49.44 4.75
CA THR A 327 -8.00 50.58 4.10
C THR A 327 -7.24 51.39 5.15
N ALA A 328 -5.91 51.42 5.02
CA ALA A 328 -5.07 52.28 5.83
C ALA A 328 -5.48 53.74 5.60
N VAL A 329 -5.93 54.39 6.66
CA VAL A 329 -6.21 55.83 6.66
C VAL A 329 -4.88 56.55 6.43
N ALA A 330 -4.79 57.31 5.34
CA ALA A 330 -3.62 58.09 4.98
C ALA A 330 -3.37 59.21 6.01
N ALA A 331 -2.15 59.23 6.58
CA ALA A 331 -1.65 60.36 7.35
C ALA A 331 -1.09 61.44 6.40
N PRO A 332 -1.33 62.74 6.64
CA PRO A 332 -0.90 63.79 5.72
C PRO A 332 0.60 64.08 5.82
N ALA A 333 1.18 64.46 4.69
CA ALA A 333 2.60 64.72 4.48
C ALA A 333 3.12 65.93 5.28
N ALA A 334 4.34 65.81 5.82
CA ALA A 334 5.14 66.92 6.33
C ALA A 334 6.50 66.97 5.61
N ALA A 335 6.91 68.19 5.29
CA ALA A 335 7.96 68.61 4.36
C ALA A 335 9.42 68.31 4.81
N PRO A 336 10.42 68.39 3.91
CA PRO A 336 11.80 68.03 4.22
C PRO A 336 12.65 69.22 4.70
N ALA A 337 13.61 68.94 5.59
CA ALA A 337 15.02 69.35 5.54
C ALA A 337 15.61 69.54 6.95
N ALA A 338 16.71 68.84 7.26
CA ALA A 338 18.02 69.44 7.49
C ALA A 338 19.04 68.36 7.90
N THR A 339 20.19 68.41 7.23
CA THR A 339 21.39 67.58 7.40
C THR A 339 22.19 67.96 8.65
N SER A 340 22.76 66.98 9.37
CA SER A 340 24.11 67.13 9.94
C SER A 340 24.81 65.78 10.22
N ASN A 341 25.94 65.63 9.53
CA ASN A 341 27.22 65.02 9.88
C ASN A 341 27.33 63.67 10.63
N ALA A 342 27.79 62.70 9.85
CA ALA A 342 28.86 61.73 10.09
C ALA A 342 29.66 61.77 11.41
N ALA A 343 29.77 60.59 12.03
CA ALA A 343 31.05 59.99 12.44
C ALA A 343 30.86 58.48 12.68
N GLU A 344 31.73 57.68 12.08
CA GLU A 344 31.81 56.22 12.17
C GLU A 344 32.98 55.83 13.14
N PRO A 345 33.30 54.53 13.39
CA PRO A 345 33.20 53.89 14.71
C PRO A 345 34.57 53.44 15.28
N VAL A 346 34.68 53.05 16.57
CA VAL A 346 35.80 52.21 17.08
C VAL A 346 35.35 51.33 18.27
N PRO A 347 35.89 50.09 18.46
CA PRO A 347 35.22 48.97 19.11
C PRO A 347 35.80 48.55 20.49
N ALA A 348 35.35 47.37 20.94
CA ALA A 348 35.47 46.72 22.25
C ALA A 348 36.87 46.45 22.84
N ALA A 349 36.95 46.46 24.18
CA ALA A 349 37.79 45.64 25.06
C ALA A 349 37.19 45.69 26.48
N ALA A 350 36.69 44.58 27.05
CA ALA A 350 37.39 43.61 27.89
C ALA A 350 37.41 43.96 29.41
N THR A 351 37.08 42.93 30.20
CA THR A 351 37.48 42.61 31.59
C THR A 351 36.79 43.26 32.81
N THR A 352 36.29 42.33 33.65
CA THR A 352 36.28 42.27 35.13
C THR A 352 35.40 43.23 35.93
N SER A 353 34.31 42.69 36.47
CA SER A 353 34.12 42.43 37.92
C SER A 353 33.01 41.39 38.11
#